data_AF-A0A257NTE9-F1
#
_entry.id   AF-A0A257NTE9-F1
#
_cell.length_a   1.000
_cell.length_b   1.000
_cell.length_c   1.000
_cell.angle_alpha   90.00
_cell.angle_beta   90.00
_cell.angle_gamma   90.00
#
_symmetry.space_group_name_H-M   'P 1'
#
loop_
_entity.id
_entity.type
_entity.pdbx_description
1 polymer ?
#
loop_
_entity_poly.entity_id
_entity_poly.type
_entity_poly.pdbx_seq_one_letter_code
_entity_poly.pdbx_strand_id
1 'polypeptide(L)' 'MRGVAVNAQIIRLLTERGWVRSMGVKDSPGKPELLGTTQQFLQDFGLESLRQLPAFDEFVGQGALDV' A
#
# COMPACT_ATOMS: atom_id res chain seq x y z
N MET A 1 -9.11 -12.39 -3.36
CA MET A 1 -8.82 -11.83 -2.03
C MET A 1 -8.62 -13.00 -1.08
N ARG A 2 -7.36 -13.32 -0.72
CA ARG A 2 -7.08 -14.40 0.24
C ARG A 2 -7.31 -13.85 1.65
N GLY A 3 -8.01 -14.61 2.49
CA GLY A 3 -8.46 -14.23 3.83
C GLY A 3 -7.33 -14.10 4.86
N VAL A 4 -6.39 -13.21 4.59
CA VAL A 4 -5.37 -12.78 5.55
C VAL A 4 -5.85 -11.46 6.14
N ALA A 5 -6.06 -11.43 7.45
CA ALA A 5 -6.44 -10.21 8.13
C ALA A 5 -5.35 -9.15 7.93
N VAL A 6 -5.70 -8.01 7.34
CA VAL A 6 -4.80 -6.86 7.28
C VAL A 6 -4.60 -6.38 8.71
N ASN A 7 -3.35 -6.40 9.18
CA ASN A 7 -3.03 -5.99 10.54
C ASN A 7 -3.15 -4.47 10.67
N ALA A 8 -4.11 -4.01 11.48
CA ALA A 8 -4.35 -2.58 11.72
C ALA A 8 -3.12 -1.83 12.26
N GLN A 9 -2.20 -2.51 12.96
CA GLN A 9 -0.94 -1.92 13.43
C GLN A 9 -0.05 -1.47 12.26
N ILE A 10 0.00 -2.23 11.16
CA ILE A 10 0.80 -1.88 9.98
C ILE A 10 0.24 -0.61 9.35
N ILE A 11 -1.08 -0.52 9.18
CA ILE A 11 -1.74 0.68 8.63
C ILE A 11 -1.45 1.91 9.51
N ARG A 12 -1.49 1.73 10.83
CA ARG A 12 -1.17 2.79 11.78
C ARG A 12 0.28 3.26 11.63
N LEU A 13 1.24 2.35 11.57
CA LEU A 13 2.66 2.68 11.39
C LEU A 13 2.91 3.43 10.07
N LEU A 14 2.29 2.98 8.98
CA LEU A 14 2.39 3.64 7.67
C LEU A 14 1.80 5.05 7.71
N THR A 15 0.69 5.24 8.43
CA THR A 15 0.05 6.55 8.60
C THR A 15 0.90 7.47 9.47
N GLU A 16 1.43 6.98 10.59
CA GLU A 16 2.29 7.74 11.51
C GLU A 16 3.59 8.18 10.84
N ARG A 17 4.17 7.35 9.97
CA ARG A 17 5.32 7.72 9.13
C ARG A 17 4.95 8.68 7.99
N GLY A 18 3.67 8.94 7.79
CA GLY A 18 3.17 9.79 6.71
C GLY A 18 3.27 9.14 5.32
N TRP A 19 3.48 7.83 5.22
CA TRP A 19 3.56 7.11 3.94
C TRP A 19 2.19 6.90 3.29
N VAL A 20 1.14 6.74 4.10
CA VAL A 20 -0.24 6.61 3.62
C VAL A 20 -1.15 7.61 4.32
N ARG A 21 -2.27 7.93 3.68
CA ARG A 21 -3.33 8.77 4.24
C ARG A 21 -4.71 8.30 3.79
N SER A 22 -5.73 8.73 4.52
CA SER A 22 -7.13 8.63 4.07
C SER A 22 -7.38 9.52 2.86
N MET A 23 -7.99 8.94 1.82
CA MET A 23 -8.44 9.62 0.61
C MET A 23 -9.96 9.84 0.61
N GLY A 24 -10.65 9.44 1.68
CA GLY A 24 -12.10 9.50 1.80
C GLY A 24 -12.70 8.13 2.02
N VAL A 25 -14.01 8.06 1.88
CA VAL A 25 -14.79 6.86 2.18
C VAL A 25 -15.43 6.36 0.90
N LYS A 26 -15.29 5.06 0.63
CA LYS A 26 -15.93 4.44 -0.54
C LYS A 26 -17.43 4.35 -0.32
N ASP A 27 -18.22 4.76 -1.31
CA ASP A 27 -19.67 4.58 -1.30
C ASP A 27 -20.05 3.13 -1.67
N SER A 28 -19.85 2.24 -0.71
CA SER A 28 -20.19 0.81 -0.80
C SER A 28 -20.65 0.29 0.57
N PRO A 29 -21.33 -0.87 0.66
CA PRO A 29 -21.71 -1.44 1.95
C PRO A 29 -20.54 -1.53 2.92
N GLY A 30 -20.73 -1.04 4.15
CA GLY A 30 -19.68 -0.93 5.18
C GLY A 30 -18.85 0.35 5.12
N LYS A 31 -19.02 1.19 4.08
CA LYS A 31 -18.37 2.50 3.92
C LYS A 31 -16.87 2.49 4.32
N PRO A 32 -16.05 1.64 3.68
CA PRO A 32 -14.65 1.50 4.07
C PRO A 32 -13.86 2.76 3.70
N GLU A 33 -12.90 3.09 4.55
CA GLU A 33 -11.92 4.14 4.27
C GLU A 33 -11.01 3.72 3.11
N LEU A 34 -10.76 4.66 2.20
CA LEU A 34 -9.82 4.50 1.11
C LEU A 34 -8.47 5.07 1.54
N LEU A 35 -7.43 4.25 1.45
CA LEU A 35 -6.06 4.68 1.74
C LEU A 35 -5.30 4.90 0.43
N GLY A 36 -4.43 5.90 0.43
CA GLY A 36 -3.50 6.15 -0.67
C GLY A 36 -2.13 6.61 -0.17
N THR A 37 -1.11 6.44 -1.01
CA THR A 37 0.26 6.87 -0.72
C THR A 37 0.39 8.39 -0.79
N THR A 38 1.38 8.92 -0.09
CA THR A 38 1.66 10.36 -0.04
C THR A 38 2.90 10.74 -0.85
N GLN A 39 3.23 12.03 -0.89
CA GLN A 39 4.50 12.49 -1.44
C GLN A 39 5.70 12.06 -0.57
N GLN A 40 5.52 11.92 0.75
CA GLN A 40 6.58 11.43 1.65
C GLN A 40 6.99 10.00 1.30
N PHE A 41 6.02 9.16 0.97
CA PHE A 41 6.30 7.82 0.44
C PHE A 41 7.19 7.89 -0.81
N LEU A 42 6.85 8.74 -1.77
CA LEU A 42 7.67 8.88 -2.98
C LEU A 42 9.09 9.38 -2.65
N GLN A 43 9.24 10.35 -1.75
CA GLN A 43 10.54 10.87 -1.33
C GLN A 43 11.40 9.82 -0.61
N ASP A 44 10.83 9.09 0.35
CA ASP A 44 11.56 8.05 1.12
C ASP A 44 12.04 6.91 0.22
N PHE A 45 11.29 6.60 -0.85
CA PHE A 45 11.63 5.55 -1.82
C PHE A 45 12.38 6.07 -3.05
N GLY A 46 12.70 7.37 -3.10
CA GLY A 46 13.43 7.98 -4.22
C GLY A 46 12.67 7.95 -5.56
N LEU A 47 11.33 7.97 -5.50
CA LEU A 47 10.45 7.94 -6.66
C LEU A 47 9.96 9.35 -7.01
N GLU A 48 9.89 9.66 -8.30
CA GLU A 48 9.23 10.86 -8.82
C GLU A 48 7.72 10.59 -9.04
N SER A 49 7.34 9.34 -9.33
CA SER A 49 5.94 8.94 -9.45
C SER A 49 5.73 7.45 -9.20
N LEU A 50 4.49 7.07 -8.88
CA LEU A 50 4.10 5.65 -8.69
C LEU A 50 4.32 4.78 -9.95
N ARG A 51 4.48 5.38 -11.14
CA ARG A 51 4.76 4.65 -12.39
C ARG A 51 6.17 4.06 -12.44
N GLN A 52 7.08 4.53 -11.58
CA GLN A 52 8.44 4.00 -11.45
C GLN A 52 8.50 2.79 -10.52
N LEU A 53 7.38 2.40 -9.89
CA LEU A 53 7.34 1.15 -9.17
C LEU A 53 7.53 -0.02 -10.15
N PRO A 54 8.40 -0.99 -9.82
CA PRO A 54 8.57 -2.18 -10.64
C PRO A 54 7.24 -2.93 -10.80
N ALA A 55 7.07 -3.58 -11.94
CA ALA A 55 5.87 -4.35 -12.23
C ALA A 55 5.75 -5.52 -11.26
N PHE A 56 4.50 -5.90 -10.96
CA PHE A 56 4.25 -7.00 -10.03
C PHE A 56 4.93 -8.31 -10.48
N ASP A 57 4.94 -8.59 -11.79
CA ASP A 57 5.58 -9.78 -12.36
C ASP A 57 7.09 -9.85 -12.11
N GLU A 58 7.77 -8.70 -11.96
CA GLU A 58 9.19 -8.65 -11.62
C GLU A 58 9.46 -9.14 -10.19
N PHE A 59 8.50 -8.99 -9.28
CA PHE A 59 8.59 -9.54 -7.92
C PHE A 59 8.31 -11.04 -7.86
N VAL A 60 7.42 -11.54 -8.72
CA VAL A 60 7.07 -12.97 -8.78
C VAL A 60 8.24 -13.81 -9.33
N GLY A 61 9.13 -13.21 -10.14
CA GLY A 61 10.31 -13.88 -10.68
C GLY A 61 11.52 -13.99 -9.73
N GLN A 62 11.59 -13.17 -8.68
CA GLN A 62 12.76 -13.09 -7.78
C GLN A 62 12.54 -13.66 -6.37
N GLY A 63 11.30 -14.04 -6.05
CA GLY A 63 10.95 -14.67 -4.78
C GLY A 63 10.49 -16.09 -5.01
N ALA A 64 11.42 -17.04 -4.91
CA ALA A 64 11.10 -18.42 -4.59
C ALA A 64 10.11 -18.45 -3.42
N LEU A 65 8.89 -18.91 -3.69
CA LEU A 65 7.97 -19.40 -2.67
C LEU A 65 7.51 -20.77 -3.16
N ASP A 66 8.40 -21.74 -3.00
CA ASP A 66 8.03 -23.14 -2.78
C ASP A 66 7.18 -23.21 -1.50
N VAL A 67 5.87 -23.00 -1.66
CA VAL A 67 4.85 -23.31 -0.63
C VAL A 67 4.41 -24.77 -0.74
#